data_AF-A0A6A3KPD7-F1
#
_entry.id   AF-A0A6A3KPD7-F1
#
_cell.length_a   1.000
_cell.length_b   1.000
_cell.length_c   1.000
_cell.angle_alpha   90.00
_cell.angle_beta   90.00
_cell.angle_gamma   90.00
#
_symmetry.space_group_name_H-M   'P 1'
#
loop_
_entity.id
_entity.type
_entity.pdbx_description
1 polymer ?
#
loop_
_entity_poly.entity_id
_entity_poly.type
_entity_poly.pdbx_seq_one_letter_code
_entity_poly.pdbx_strand_id
1 'polypeptide(L)'
;MPRRSARQVALGKLKAVIDGTREAAALRYLLDEEDSSDDELDIHHAAAYEAVLGSRYFARPSVYRRTEDNWKRLLYDTEHLNATEFMEHFRMERGAFFRLVNLVKQDPVLVSDGRCPLRGGAELHMMVLLKCLGCFGNDGTWSKQAQFLGLGKGSIGAYLHRASAALLGLESSMLVWPDEAERTQISRRIYREYGFANCIGMADGTLLPLECKPQEKGEAYYTGKG
;
A
#
# COMPACT_ATOMS: atom_id res chain seq x y z
N MET A 1 15.96 -15.61 17.92
CA MET A 1 17.30 -15.69 17.31
C MET A 1 17.44 -14.61 16.24
N PRO A 2 18.48 -13.76 16.26
CA PRO A 2 18.67 -12.73 15.24
C PRO A 2 18.96 -13.36 13.86
N ARG A 3 18.28 -12.89 12.81
CA ARG A 3 18.51 -13.34 11.44
C ARG A 3 19.88 -12.86 10.96
N ARG A 4 20.71 -13.79 10.46
CA ARG A 4 22.00 -13.45 9.84
C ARG A 4 21.76 -12.65 8.56
N SER A 5 22.51 -11.57 8.38
CA SER A 5 22.48 -10.79 7.14
C SER A 5 23.10 -11.58 5.98
N ALA A 6 22.72 -11.26 4.74
CA ALA A 6 23.31 -11.87 3.54
C ALA A 6 24.84 -11.73 3.51
N ARG A 7 25.37 -10.59 3.99
CA ARG A 7 26.81 -10.36 4.16
C ARG A 7 27.44 -11.35 5.14
N GLN A 8 26.84 -11.54 6.30
CA GLN A 8 27.35 -12.50 7.30
C GLN A 8 27.32 -13.94 6.79
N VAL A 9 26.31 -14.30 6.00
CA VAL A 9 26.25 -15.62 5.36
C VAL A 9 27.37 -15.77 4.33
N ALA A 10 27.59 -14.77 3.48
CA ALA A 10 28.67 -14.78 2.48
C ALA A 10 30.06 -14.85 3.12
N LEU A 11 30.33 -14.02 4.13
CA LEU A 11 31.58 -14.06 4.89
C LEU A 11 31.80 -15.40 5.57
N GLY A 12 30.75 -16.00 6.15
CA GLY A 12 30.84 -17.31 6.78
C GLY A 12 31.20 -18.42 5.78
N LYS A 13 30.64 -18.38 4.56
CA LYS A 13 30.97 -19.34 3.51
C LYS A 13 32.40 -19.16 3.00
N LEU A 14 32.79 -17.94 2.65
CA LEU A 14 34.14 -17.65 2.15
C LEU A 14 35.22 -17.96 3.18
N LYS A 15 34.95 -17.66 4.46
CA LYS A 15 35.87 -18.01 5.54
C LYS A 15 36.02 -19.52 5.69
N ALA A 16 34.94 -20.30 5.61
CA ALA A 16 35.02 -21.75 5.68
C ALA A 16 35.83 -22.36 4.51
N VAL A 17 35.73 -21.78 3.31
CA VAL A 17 36.53 -22.18 2.15
C VAL A 17 38.01 -21.88 2.38
N ILE A 18 38.34 -20.65 2.78
CA ILE A 18 39.73 -20.23 3.05
C ILE A 18 40.36 -21.06 4.17
N ASP A 19 39.61 -21.28 5.27
CA ASP A 19 40.10 -22.08 6.39
C ASP A 19 40.34 -23.54 5.97
N GLY A 20 39.53 -24.08 5.04
CA GLY A 20 39.68 -25.43 4.51
C GLY A 20 40.81 -25.61 3.50
N THR A 21 41.13 -24.60 2.69
CA THR A 21 42.24 -24.69 1.72
C THR A 21 43.59 -24.32 2.32
N ARG A 22 43.61 -23.66 3.49
CA ARG A 22 44.84 -23.21 4.17
C ARG A 22 45.85 -24.32 4.46
N GLU A 23 45.40 -25.49 4.89
CA GLU A 23 46.28 -26.63 5.17
C GLU A 23 46.87 -27.20 3.87
N ALA A 24 46.06 -27.30 2.82
CA ALA A 24 46.49 -27.75 1.51
C ALA A 24 47.49 -26.78 0.86
N ALA A 25 47.26 -25.46 0.98
CA ALA A 25 48.18 -24.43 0.51
C ALA A 25 49.53 -24.48 1.26
N ALA A 26 49.50 -24.69 2.59
CA ALA A 26 50.72 -24.84 3.38
C ALA A 26 51.51 -26.09 2.98
N LEU A 27 50.83 -27.20 2.70
CA LEU A 27 51.46 -28.44 2.23
C LEU A 27 52.07 -28.28 0.84
N ARG A 28 51.36 -27.67 -0.12
CA ARG A 28 51.89 -27.37 -1.46
C ARG A 28 53.17 -26.55 -1.40
N TYR A 29 53.18 -25.49 -0.57
CA TYR A 29 54.38 -24.67 -0.34
C TYR A 29 55.54 -25.45 0.31
N LEU A 30 55.26 -26.31 1.30
CA LEU A 30 56.26 -27.12 1.99
C LEU A 30 56.89 -28.21 1.11
N LEU A 31 56.10 -28.76 0.19
CA LEU A 31 56.49 -29.88 -0.68
C LEU A 31 57.03 -29.43 -2.04
N ASP A 32 57.06 -28.12 -2.30
CA ASP A 32 57.46 -27.54 -3.60
C ASP A 32 56.57 -28.05 -4.77
N GLU A 33 55.32 -28.40 -4.44
CA GLU A 33 54.29 -28.82 -5.39
C GLU A 33 53.46 -27.59 -5.79
N GLU A 34 54.10 -26.66 -6.51
CA GLU A 34 53.42 -25.48 -7.05
C GLU A 34 52.36 -25.92 -8.08
N ASP A 35 51.09 -25.88 -7.67
CA ASP A 35 49.94 -25.96 -8.57
C ASP A 35 49.41 -24.53 -8.77
N SER A 36 49.79 -23.94 -9.90
CA SER A 36 49.41 -22.57 -10.25
C SER A 36 47.89 -22.36 -10.27
N SER A 37 47.11 -23.41 -10.54
CA SER A 37 45.65 -23.31 -10.62
C SER A 37 45.00 -23.22 -9.24
N ASP A 38 45.48 -24.00 -8.28
CA ASP A 38 44.98 -23.98 -6.90
C ASP A 38 45.44 -22.70 -6.16
N ASP A 39 46.65 -22.21 -6.45
CA ASP A 39 47.15 -20.94 -5.89
C ASP A 39 46.35 -19.73 -6.40
N GLU A 40 46.02 -19.70 -7.69
CA GLU A 40 45.13 -18.68 -8.26
C GLU A 40 43.74 -18.71 -7.60
N LEU A 41 43.21 -19.90 -7.31
CA LEU A 41 41.91 -20.08 -6.67
C LEU A 41 41.90 -19.52 -5.23
N ASP A 42 42.96 -19.78 -4.46
CA ASP A 42 43.11 -19.27 -3.10
C ASP A 42 43.24 -17.74 -3.08
N ILE A 43 44.00 -17.16 -4.02
CA ILE A 43 44.07 -15.70 -4.22
C ILE A 43 42.68 -15.13 -4.53
N HIS A 44 41.92 -15.80 -5.41
CA HIS A 44 40.57 -15.40 -5.76
C HIS A 44 39.61 -15.46 -4.55
N HIS A 45 39.68 -16.49 -3.73
CA HIS A 45 38.87 -16.63 -2.51
C HIS A 45 39.20 -15.55 -1.48
N ALA A 46 40.49 -15.25 -1.27
CA ALA A 46 40.94 -14.19 -0.37
C ALA A 46 40.49 -12.80 -0.86
N ALA A 47 40.65 -12.51 -2.15
CA ALA A 47 40.21 -11.26 -2.75
C ALA A 47 38.68 -11.08 -2.65
N ALA A 48 37.91 -12.16 -2.88
CA ALA A 48 36.46 -12.14 -2.69
C ALA A 48 36.06 -11.88 -1.24
N TYR A 49 36.76 -12.48 -0.27
CA TYR A 49 36.50 -12.25 1.16
C TYR A 49 36.75 -10.78 1.57
N GLU A 50 37.86 -10.19 1.13
CA GLU A 50 38.16 -8.78 1.37
C GLU A 50 37.14 -7.84 0.70
N ALA A 51 36.72 -8.15 -0.53
CA ALA A 51 35.68 -7.37 -1.22
C ALA A 51 34.34 -7.35 -0.45
N VAL A 52 33.95 -8.48 0.14
CA VAL A 52 32.75 -8.57 0.99
C VAL A 52 32.94 -7.88 2.33
N LEU A 53 34.14 -7.94 2.92
CA LEU A 53 34.48 -7.21 4.13
C LEU A 53 34.36 -5.70 3.93
N GLY A 54 34.91 -5.17 2.83
CA GLY A 54 34.85 -3.75 2.47
C GLY A 54 33.45 -3.27 2.05
N SER A 55 32.53 -4.18 1.71
CA SER A 55 31.19 -3.81 1.25
C SER A 55 30.18 -3.66 2.40
N ARG A 56 29.88 -2.41 2.77
CA ARG A 56 28.79 -2.07 3.72
C ARG A 56 27.41 -2.46 3.20
N TYR A 57 27.20 -2.40 1.89
CA TYR A 57 25.91 -2.63 1.23
C TYR A 57 25.93 -3.86 0.32
N PHE A 58 26.55 -4.96 0.78
CA PHE A 58 26.76 -6.20 0.01
C PHE A 58 25.55 -6.69 -0.80
N ALA A 59 24.35 -6.68 -0.22
CA ALA A 59 23.14 -7.20 -0.87
C ALA A 59 22.29 -6.11 -1.56
N ARG A 60 22.77 -4.86 -1.59
CA ARG A 60 22.01 -3.74 -2.16
C ARG A 60 22.45 -3.51 -3.60
N PRO A 61 21.51 -3.39 -4.55
CA PRO A 61 21.86 -3.05 -5.93
C PRO A 61 22.65 -1.73 -5.98
N SER A 62 23.64 -1.67 -6.86
CA SER A 62 24.37 -0.43 -7.17
C SER A 62 23.48 0.61 -7.84
N VAL A 63 22.44 0.15 -8.57
CA VAL A 63 21.45 0.96 -9.24
C VAL A 63 20.06 0.60 -8.72
N TYR A 64 19.33 1.58 -8.19
CA TYR A 64 17.91 1.41 -7.88
C TYR A 64 17.10 1.57 -9.15
N ARG A 65 16.15 0.66 -9.38
CA ARG A 65 15.11 0.89 -10.39
C ARG A 65 14.33 2.13 -9.99
N ARG A 66 14.37 3.17 -10.82
CA ARG A 66 13.41 4.27 -10.73
C ARG A 66 12.09 3.74 -11.26
N THR A 67 11.09 3.63 -10.40
CA THR A 67 9.73 3.37 -10.86
C THR A 67 9.27 4.61 -11.61
N GLU A 68 8.80 4.44 -12.84
CA GLU A 68 8.22 5.53 -13.61
C GLU A 68 7.00 6.09 -12.89
N ASP A 69 6.81 7.41 -12.99
CA ASP A 69 5.74 8.15 -12.35
C ASP A 69 4.40 7.88 -13.09
N ASN A 70 3.85 6.68 -12.92
CA ASN A 70 2.72 6.19 -13.72
C ASN A 70 1.35 6.73 -13.25
N TRP A 71 1.25 7.27 -12.04
CA TRP A 71 -0.06 7.68 -11.49
C TRP A 71 -0.75 8.76 -12.33
N LYS A 72 -0.01 9.67 -12.98
CA LYS A 72 -0.60 10.67 -13.87
C LYS A 72 -1.27 10.04 -15.09
N ARG A 73 -0.63 9.00 -15.64
CA ARG A 73 -1.21 8.23 -16.74
C ARG A 73 -2.49 7.55 -16.28
N LEU A 74 -2.46 6.86 -15.13
CA LEU A 74 -3.67 6.27 -14.53
C LEU A 74 -4.80 7.28 -14.32
N LEU A 75 -4.48 8.55 -14.04
CA LEU A 75 -5.45 9.60 -13.72
C LEU A 75 -5.97 10.40 -14.93
N TYR A 76 -5.18 10.62 -15.97
CA TYR A 76 -5.58 11.48 -17.09
C TYR A 76 -5.69 10.75 -18.43
N ASP A 77 -5.01 9.62 -18.60
CA ASP A 77 -5.04 8.85 -19.84
C ASP A 77 -6.21 7.85 -19.81
N THR A 78 -7.29 8.21 -20.50
CA THR A 78 -8.50 7.37 -20.60
C THR A 78 -8.34 6.16 -21.51
N GLU A 79 -7.32 6.15 -22.37
CA GLU A 79 -6.99 4.98 -23.20
C GLU A 79 -6.20 3.95 -22.39
N HIS A 80 -5.35 4.42 -21.46
CA HIS A 80 -4.60 3.54 -20.58
C HIS A 80 -5.45 2.93 -19.46
N LEU A 81 -6.39 3.72 -18.91
CA LEU A 81 -7.32 3.23 -17.90
C LEU A 81 -8.74 3.70 -18.22
N ASN A 82 -9.57 2.78 -18.71
CA ASN A 82 -10.93 3.11 -19.12
C ASN A 82 -11.82 3.41 -17.90
N ALA A 83 -13.05 3.87 -18.12
CA ALA A 83 -13.96 4.26 -17.04
C ALA A 83 -14.32 3.09 -16.11
N THR A 84 -14.51 1.89 -16.66
CA THR A 84 -14.84 0.67 -15.89
C THR A 84 -13.65 0.26 -15.02
N GLU A 85 -12.45 0.20 -15.58
CA GLU A 85 -11.23 -0.15 -14.85
C GLU A 85 -10.89 0.89 -13.77
N PHE A 86 -11.12 2.18 -14.05
CA PHE A 86 -10.97 3.25 -13.06
C PHE A 86 -11.93 3.03 -11.88
N MET A 87 -13.20 2.72 -12.18
CA MET A 87 -14.21 2.40 -11.16
C MET A 87 -13.84 1.15 -10.36
N GLU A 88 -13.30 0.10 -10.99
CA GLU A 88 -12.86 -1.11 -10.30
C GLU A 88 -11.69 -0.84 -9.33
N HIS A 89 -10.74 -0.02 -9.76
CA HIS A 89 -9.55 0.28 -8.96
C HIS A 89 -9.77 1.31 -7.85
N PHE A 90 -10.55 2.36 -8.11
CA PHE A 90 -10.72 3.49 -7.20
C PHE A 90 -12.12 3.58 -6.59
N ARG A 91 -13.04 2.68 -6.97
CA ARG A 91 -14.43 2.58 -6.47
C ARG A 91 -15.28 3.82 -6.69
N MET A 92 -14.85 4.72 -7.58
CA MET A 92 -15.60 5.90 -7.97
C MET A 92 -15.32 6.29 -9.40
N GLU A 93 -16.26 7.01 -10.01
CA GLU A 93 -16.09 7.59 -11.32
C GLU A 93 -15.01 8.68 -11.30
N ARG A 94 -14.28 8.84 -12.39
CA ARG A 94 -13.21 9.84 -12.54
C ARG A 94 -13.73 11.28 -12.34
N GLY A 95 -14.94 11.59 -12.78
CA GLY A 95 -15.58 12.89 -12.51
C GLY A 95 -15.86 13.11 -11.03
N ALA A 96 -16.34 12.08 -10.31
CA ALA A 96 -16.55 12.14 -8.87
C ALA A 96 -15.23 12.28 -8.10
N PHE A 97 -14.16 11.63 -8.59
CA PHE A 97 -12.82 11.76 -8.04
C PHE A 97 -12.33 13.21 -8.03
N PHE A 98 -12.44 13.93 -9.15
CA PHE A 98 -12.01 15.33 -9.18
C PHE A 98 -12.87 16.24 -8.29
N ARG A 99 -14.16 15.93 -8.11
CA ARG A 99 -15.00 16.63 -7.13
C ARG A 99 -14.51 16.40 -5.70
N LEU A 100 -14.18 15.15 -5.34
CA LEU A 100 -13.59 14.83 -4.04
C LEU A 100 -12.26 15.57 -3.82
N VAL A 101 -11.36 15.54 -4.80
CA VAL A 101 -10.08 16.26 -4.73
C VAL A 101 -10.31 17.75 -4.53
N ASN A 102 -11.29 18.34 -5.22
CA ASN A 102 -11.60 19.77 -5.07
C ASN A 102 -12.07 20.15 -3.67
N LEU A 103 -12.69 19.23 -2.92
CA LEU A 103 -13.12 19.46 -1.54
C LEU A 103 -11.93 19.48 -0.57
N VAL A 104 -10.91 18.63 -0.80
CA VAL A 104 -9.78 18.44 0.13
C VAL A 104 -8.50 19.18 -0.29
N LYS A 105 -8.41 19.73 -1.51
CA LYS A 105 -7.15 20.28 -2.05
C LYS A 105 -6.54 21.44 -1.25
N GLN A 106 -7.35 22.13 -0.46
CA GLN A 106 -6.91 23.25 0.39
C GLN A 106 -6.63 22.83 1.83
N ASP A 107 -6.83 21.55 2.16
CA ASP A 107 -6.59 21.04 3.50
C ASP A 107 -5.10 21.16 3.87
N PRO A 108 -4.77 21.74 5.04
CA PRO A 108 -3.39 21.97 5.45
C PRO A 108 -2.57 20.68 5.55
N VAL A 109 -3.20 19.52 5.77
CA VAL A 109 -2.51 18.22 5.82
C VAL A 109 -2.01 17.78 4.44
N LEU A 110 -2.61 18.28 3.37
CA LEU A 110 -2.27 18.00 1.97
C LEU A 110 -1.46 19.10 1.29
N VAL A 111 -1.26 20.24 1.98
CA VAL A 111 -0.40 21.33 1.55
C VAL A 111 0.92 21.23 2.30
N SER A 112 2.04 21.46 1.61
CA SER A 112 3.34 21.49 2.26
C SER A 112 3.60 22.89 2.80
N ASP A 113 3.87 23.01 4.10
CA ASP A 113 4.36 24.26 4.72
C ASP A 113 5.85 24.54 4.40
N GLY A 114 6.53 23.58 3.77
CA GLY A 114 7.96 23.63 3.48
C GLY A 114 8.30 24.09 2.05
N ARG A 115 9.61 24.25 1.78
CA ARG A 115 10.13 24.62 0.44
C ARG A 115 9.85 23.60 -0.66
N CYS A 116 9.50 22.36 -0.31
CA CYS A 116 9.23 21.30 -1.27
C CYS A 116 7.74 20.92 -1.23
N PRO A 117 7.01 21.01 -2.36
CA PRO A 117 5.62 20.59 -2.39
C PRO A 117 5.50 19.08 -2.17
N LEU A 118 4.38 18.66 -1.56
CA LEU A 118 4.05 17.25 -1.45
C LEU A 118 3.88 16.66 -2.87
N ARG A 119 4.62 15.58 -3.16
CA ARG A 119 4.56 14.93 -4.47
C ARG A 119 3.13 14.53 -4.81
N GLY A 120 2.68 14.92 -5.99
CA GLY A 120 1.36 14.60 -6.54
C GLY A 120 0.16 15.27 -5.85
N GLY A 121 0.38 16.16 -4.86
CA GLY A 121 -0.66 16.96 -4.22
C GLY A 121 -1.84 16.13 -3.70
N ALA A 122 -3.02 16.75 -3.62
CA ALA A 122 -4.24 16.09 -3.15
C ALA A 122 -4.69 14.93 -4.04
N GLU A 123 -4.46 15.01 -5.36
CA GLU A 123 -4.84 13.96 -6.31
C GLU A 123 -4.17 12.63 -5.98
N LEU A 124 -2.84 12.61 -5.86
CA LEU A 124 -2.11 11.38 -5.57
C LEU A 124 -2.45 10.83 -4.17
N HIS A 125 -2.67 11.70 -3.19
CA HIS A 125 -3.11 11.29 -1.86
C HIS A 125 -4.48 10.59 -1.91
N MET A 126 -5.45 11.16 -2.64
CA MET A 126 -6.77 10.54 -2.81
C MET A 126 -6.70 9.25 -3.63
N MET A 127 -5.87 9.18 -4.67
CA MET A 127 -5.68 7.94 -5.43
C MET A 127 -5.14 6.81 -4.56
N VAL A 128 -4.15 7.08 -3.72
CA VAL A 128 -3.60 6.09 -2.79
C VAL A 128 -4.67 5.62 -1.81
N LEU A 129 -5.43 6.54 -1.22
CA LEU A 129 -6.51 6.20 -0.30
C LEU A 129 -7.56 5.30 -0.94
N LEU A 130 -8.13 5.74 -2.05
CA LEU A 130 -9.19 5.01 -2.75
C LEU A 130 -8.72 3.66 -3.25
N LYS A 131 -7.50 3.58 -3.78
CA LYS A 131 -6.92 2.32 -4.22
C LYS A 131 -6.75 1.35 -3.05
N CYS A 132 -6.26 1.82 -1.90
CA CYS A 132 -6.11 0.98 -0.71
C CYS A 132 -7.46 0.53 -0.14
N LEU A 133 -8.47 1.40 -0.11
CA LEU A 133 -9.82 1.05 0.34
C LEU A 133 -10.54 0.12 -0.65
N GLY A 134 -10.25 0.23 -1.94
CA GLY A 134 -10.86 -0.59 -2.99
C GLY A 134 -10.24 -1.99 -3.14
N CYS A 135 -9.10 -2.24 -2.51
CA CYS A 135 -8.39 -3.51 -2.60
C CYS A 135 -8.70 -4.45 -1.42
N PHE A 136 -8.88 -5.74 -1.73
CA PHE A 136 -9.16 -6.79 -0.75
C PHE A 136 -8.09 -7.88 -0.76
N GLY A 137 -7.88 -8.52 0.39
CA GLY A 137 -6.95 -9.64 0.55
C GLY A 137 -5.51 -9.29 0.14
N ASN A 138 -4.88 -10.17 -0.64
CA ASN A 138 -3.48 -10.06 -1.02
C ASN A 138 -3.16 -8.89 -1.98
N ASP A 139 -4.18 -8.23 -2.54
CA ASP A 139 -3.99 -7.05 -3.38
C ASP A 139 -3.79 -5.78 -2.54
N GLY A 140 -4.21 -5.76 -1.27
CA GLY A 140 -4.01 -4.65 -0.34
C GLY A 140 -2.56 -4.43 0.13
N THR A 141 -1.60 -5.28 -0.27
CA THR A 141 -0.21 -5.17 0.20
C THR A 141 0.45 -3.87 -0.29
N TRP A 142 1.15 -3.15 0.60
CA TRP A 142 1.80 -1.87 0.26
C TRP A 142 2.78 -1.98 -0.91
N SER A 143 3.41 -3.13 -1.11
CA SER A 143 4.30 -3.36 -2.25
C SER A 143 3.54 -3.30 -3.58
N LYS A 144 2.37 -3.94 -3.67
CA LYS A 144 1.53 -3.93 -4.89
C LYS A 144 0.96 -2.54 -5.15
N GLN A 145 0.52 -1.86 -4.09
CA GLN A 145 0.01 -0.49 -4.19
C GLN A 145 1.07 0.49 -4.68
N ALA A 146 2.28 0.38 -4.12
CA ALA A 146 3.43 1.15 -4.54
C ALA A 146 3.81 0.87 -6.01
N GLN A 147 3.82 -0.39 -6.42
CA GLN A 147 4.11 -0.76 -7.81
C GLN A 147 3.06 -0.20 -8.78
N PHE A 148 1.77 -0.33 -8.45
CA PHE A 148 0.68 0.16 -9.29
C PHE A 148 0.74 1.68 -9.49
N LEU A 149 0.97 2.44 -8.42
CA LEU A 149 0.96 3.91 -8.45
C LEU A 149 2.32 4.56 -8.79
N GLY A 150 3.39 3.77 -8.97
CA GLY A 150 4.72 4.33 -9.22
C GLY A 150 5.38 4.96 -7.98
N LEU A 151 5.06 4.45 -6.79
CA LEU A 151 5.50 4.98 -5.49
C LEU A 151 6.50 4.06 -4.80
N GLY A 152 7.14 4.58 -3.74
CA GLY A 152 7.94 3.77 -2.84
C GLY A 152 7.05 3.03 -1.83
N LYS A 153 7.34 1.76 -1.54
CA LYS A 153 6.60 0.99 -0.51
C LYS A 153 6.51 1.76 0.83
N GLY A 154 7.61 2.40 1.23
CA GLY A 154 7.69 3.15 2.49
C GLY A 154 6.88 4.45 2.51
N SER A 155 6.44 4.97 1.36
CA SER A 155 5.65 6.21 1.31
C SER A 155 4.14 5.98 1.42
N ILE A 156 3.64 4.79 1.07
CA ILE A 156 2.19 4.51 1.01
C ILE A 156 1.48 4.84 2.33
N GLY A 157 2.04 4.43 3.47
CA GLY A 157 1.44 4.72 4.78
C GLY A 157 1.30 6.22 5.06
N ALA A 158 2.28 7.03 4.65
CA ALA A 158 2.21 8.49 4.84
C ALA A 158 1.17 9.16 3.93
N TYR A 159 1.01 8.69 2.69
CA TYR A 159 -0.06 9.14 1.80
C TYR A 159 -1.44 8.78 2.38
N LEU A 160 -1.60 7.54 2.84
CA LEU A 160 -2.86 7.08 3.45
C LEU A 160 -3.22 7.91 4.67
N HIS A 161 -2.30 8.09 5.60
CA HIS A 161 -2.55 8.84 6.82
C HIS A 161 -2.99 10.28 6.52
N ARG A 162 -2.28 10.98 5.63
CA ARG A 162 -2.64 12.35 5.24
C ARG A 162 -3.98 12.43 4.51
N ALA A 163 -4.23 11.50 3.58
CA ALA A 163 -5.48 11.46 2.83
C ALA A 163 -6.69 11.17 3.75
N SER A 164 -6.55 10.21 4.67
CA SER A 164 -7.58 9.89 5.65
C SER A 164 -7.85 11.07 6.59
N ALA A 165 -6.81 11.77 7.07
CA ALA A 165 -6.98 12.94 7.91
C ALA A 165 -7.76 14.07 7.20
N ALA A 166 -7.42 14.37 5.95
CA ALA A 166 -8.14 15.37 5.16
C ALA A 166 -9.61 14.97 4.90
N LEU A 167 -9.87 13.68 4.66
CA LEU A 167 -11.24 13.19 4.47
C LEU A 167 -12.07 13.25 5.75
N LEU A 168 -11.48 12.86 6.89
CA LEU A 168 -12.11 12.96 8.20
C LEU A 168 -12.36 14.42 8.62
N GLY A 169 -11.56 15.37 8.14
CA GLY A 169 -11.83 16.80 8.32
C GLY A 169 -13.18 17.25 7.75
N LEU A 170 -13.70 16.56 6.73
CA LEU A 170 -15.01 16.86 6.13
C LEU A 170 -16.19 16.28 6.93
N GLU A 171 -15.94 15.36 7.86
CA GLU A 171 -16.96 14.59 8.58
C GLU A 171 -18.03 15.48 9.20
N SER A 172 -17.61 16.51 9.94
CA SER A 172 -18.51 17.44 10.64
C SER A 172 -19.48 18.19 9.73
N SER A 173 -19.09 18.42 8.47
CA SER A 173 -19.90 19.14 7.49
C SER A 173 -20.81 18.23 6.66
N MET A 174 -20.50 16.94 6.57
CA MET A 174 -21.17 15.99 5.68
C MET A 174 -22.00 14.93 6.41
N LEU A 175 -21.56 14.51 7.60
CA LEU A 175 -22.25 13.52 8.43
C LEU A 175 -22.98 14.20 9.58
N VAL A 176 -24.01 14.98 9.23
CA VAL A 176 -24.91 15.60 10.20
C VAL A 176 -26.15 14.74 10.37
N TRP A 177 -26.50 14.45 11.62
CA TRP A 177 -27.73 13.73 11.93
C TRP A 177 -28.93 14.66 11.76
N PRO A 178 -29.99 14.23 11.06
CA PRO A 178 -31.13 15.11 10.79
C PRO A 178 -31.81 15.58 12.07
N ASP A 179 -32.27 16.83 12.05
CA ASP A 179 -33.06 17.41 13.12
C ASP A 179 -34.49 16.83 13.15
N GLU A 180 -35.31 17.24 14.12
CA GLU A 180 -36.67 16.70 14.28
C GLU A 180 -37.57 16.96 13.07
N ALA A 181 -37.43 18.14 12.43
CA ALA A 181 -38.21 18.50 11.26
C ALA A 181 -37.76 17.69 10.03
N GLU A 182 -36.45 17.58 9.82
CA GLU A 182 -35.86 16.77 8.75
C GLU A 182 -36.20 15.29 8.93
N ARG A 183 -36.13 14.74 10.13
CA ARG A 183 -36.54 13.35 10.42
C ARG A 183 -37.99 13.10 10.06
N THR A 184 -38.87 14.03 10.42
CA THR A 184 -40.30 13.93 10.06
C THR A 184 -40.48 13.95 8.54
N GLN A 185 -39.73 14.80 7.83
CA GLN A 185 -39.79 14.88 6.37
C GLN A 185 -39.24 13.63 5.70
N ILE A 186 -38.09 13.12 6.16
CA ILE A 186 -37.46 11.90 5.65
C ILE A 186 -38.38 10.70 5.89
N SER A 187 -38.95 10.56 7.08
CA SER A 187 -39.88 9.48 7.40
C SER A 187 -41.13 9.51 6.54
N ARG A 188 -41.74 10.68 6.32
CA ARG A 188 -42.88 10.79 5.40
C ARG A 188 -42.51 10.41 3.97
N ARG A 189 -41.32 10.80 3.50
CA ARG A 189 -40.83 10.44 2.15
C ARG A 189 -40.65 8.94 2.02
N ILE A 190 -39.94 8.31 2.95
CA ILE A 190 -39.65 6.87 2.94
C ILE A 190 -40.95 6.06 3.10
N TYR A 191 -41.87 6.49 3.96
CA TYR A 191 -43.17 5.82 4.11
C TYR A 191 -43.99 5.85 2.81
N ARG A 192 -44.01 6.99 2.10
CA ARG A 192 -44.76 7.10 0.83
C ARG A 192 -44.20 6.20 -0.26
N GLU A 193 -42.87 6.06 -0.32
CA GLU A 193 -42.18 5.35 -1.40
C GLU A 193 -42.03 3.86 -1.12
N TYR A 194 -41.78 3.49 0.14
CA TYR A 194 -41.42 2.12 0.55
C TYR A 194 -42.32 1.53 1.65
N GLY A 195 -43.15 2.36 2.31
CA GLY A 195 -44.06 1.92 3.37
C GLY A 195 -43.42 1.69 4.74
N PHE A 196 -42.18 2.14 4.96
CA PHE A 196 -41.51 2.04 6.27
C PHE A 196 -41.86 3.24 7.15
N ALA A 197 -42.69 3.00 8.17
CA ALA A 197 -43.05 4.03 9.15
C ALA A 197 -41.86 4.40 10.04
N ASN A 198 -41.73 5.69 10.38
CA ASN A 198 -40.67 6.22 11.26
C ASN A 198 -39.21 5.96 10.79
N CYS A 199 -39.01 5.56 9.54
CA CYS A 199 -37.67 5.35 8.98
C CYS A 199 -37.02 6.68 8.61
N ILE A 200 -35.85 6.97 9.16
CA ILE A 200 -35.12 8.25 8.95
C ILE A 200 -33.84 8.09 8.14
N GLY A 201 -33.58 6.89 7.62
CA GLY A 201 -32.41 6.57 6.82
C GLY A 201 -32.32 5.07 6.54
N MET A 202 -31.63 4.72 5.45
CA MET A 202 -31.33 3.35 5.06
C MET A 202 -29.83 3.30 4.77
N ALA A 203 -29.12 2.37 5.41
CA ALA A 203 -27.70 2.13 5.17
C ALA A 203 -27.54 0.71 4.63
N ASP A 204 -26.81 0.56 3.53
CA ASP A 204 -26.45 -0.76 3.02
C ASP A 204 -25.32 -1.38 3.86
N GLY A 205 -25.24 -2.71 3.90
CA GLY A 205 -24.09 -3.45 4.40
C GLY A 205 -24.00 -3.72 5.90
N THR A 206 -25.04 -3.47 6.71
CA THR A 206 -25.07 -3.96 8.10
C THR A 206 -26.44 -4.52 8.42
N LEU A 207 -26.51 -5.85 8.63
CA LEU A 207 -27.70 -6.49 9.16
C LEU A 207 -27.81 -6.07 10.63
N LEU A 208 -28.78 -5.23 10.94
CA LEU A 208 -29.17 -4.95 12.32
C LEU A 208 -30.08 -6.08 12.77
N PRO A 209 -29.64 -6.98 13.67
CA PRO A 209 -30.51 -8.03 14.18
C PRO A 209 -31.60 -7.37 15.01
N LEU A 210 -32.85 -7.51 14.56
CA LEU A 210 -34.00 -7.09 15.35
C LEU A 210 -34.26 -8.16 16.43
N GLU A 211 -34.45 -7.72 17.68
CA GLU A 211 -34.82 -8.61 18.79
C GLU A 211 -36.16 -9.31 18.53
N CYS A 212 -37.10 -8.60 17.90
CA CYS A 212 -38.43 -9.08 17.56
C CYS A 212 -38.75 -8.82 16.08
N LYS A 213 -39.46 -9.76 15.45
CA LYS A 213 -40.06 -9.56 14.12
C LYS A 213 -41.12 -8.43 14.21
N PRO A 214 -41.08 -7.40 13.35
CA PRO A 214 -42.11 -6.37 13.30
C PRO A 214 -43.50 -6.95 13.02
N GLN A 215 -44.55 -6.38 13.63
CA GLN A 215 -45.95 -6.79 13.41
C GLN A 215 -46.44 -6.46 11.99
N GLU A 216 -46.02 -5.32 11.44
CA GLU A 216 -46.32 -4.94 10.06
C GLU A 216 -45.20 -5.38 9.11
N LYS A 217 -45.55 -6.19 8.10
CA LYS A 217 -44.65 -6.64 7.02
C LYS A 217 -43.34 -7.28 7.51
N GLY A 218 -43.36 -8.01 8.62
CA GLY A 218 -42.14 -8.55 9.23
C GLY A 218 -41.36 -9.52 8.33
N GLU A 219 -42.01 -10.15 7.34
CA GLU A 219 -41.38 -10.96 6.29
C GLU A 219 -40.41 -10.18 5.38
N ALA A 220 -40.59 -8.85 5.26
CA ALA A 220 -39.66 -7.99 4.53
C ALA A 220 -38.32 -7.81 5.27
N TYR A 221 -38.23 -8.23 6.52
CA TYR A 221 -37.05 -8.14 7.38
C TYR A 221 -36.30 -9.49 7.49
N TYR A 222 -36.59 -10.45 6.60
CA TYR A 222 -35.92 -11.75 6.55
C TYR A 222 -34.49 -11.63 5.99
N THR A 223 -33.53 -12.25 6.66
CA THR A 223 -32.13 -12.31 6.22
C THR A 223 -31.70 -13.76 6.00
N GLY A 224 -31.09 -14.04 4.84
CA GLY A 224 -30.52 -15.36 4.50
C GLY A 224 -29.06 -15.56 4.92
N LYS A 225 -28.49 -14.62 5.68
CA LYS A 225 -27.14 -14.74 6.24
C LYS A 225 -27.27 -15.13 7.72
N GLY A 226 -27.02 -16.40 8.01
CA GLY A 226 -26.76 -16.91 9.35
C GLY A 226 -25.28 -16.80 9.70
#